data_AF-A0A379TCJ5-F1
#
_entry.id   AF-A0A379TCJ5-F1
#
_cell.length_a   1.000
_cell.length_b   1.000
_cell.length_c   1.000
_cell.angle_alpha   90.00
_cell.angle_beta   90.00
_cell.angle_gamma   90.00
#
_symmetry.space_group_name_H-M   'P 1'
#
loop_
_entity.id
_entity.type
_entity.pdbx_description
1 polymer ?
#
loop_
_entity_poly.entity_id
_entity_poly.type
_entity_poly.pdbx_seq_one_letter_code
_entity_poly.pdbx_strand_id
1 'polypeptide(L)'
;MRFKKHLLGWLAATLLFSSQTQAAPLVLATKSFTEQHILSAMTVQYLQKKGFQVQPQTNIAAVISRNAMVNKQIDITWEYTGTSLIIFNRIDKRMNPQETYDTVKRLDAKLGLVWLKTG
;
A
#
# COMPACT_ATOMS: atom_id res chain seq x y z
N MET A 1 29.69 7.62 -46.47
CA MET A 1 29.29 6.57 -45.50
C MET A 1 29.50 6.90 -44.01
N ARG A 2 30.30 7.91 -43.64
CA ARG A 2 30.63 8.25 -42.24
C ARG A 2 29.50 8.99 -41.50
N PHE A 3 28.75 9.85 -42.19
CA PHE A 3 27.60 10.60 -41.65
C PHE A 3 26.42 9.71 -41.19
N LYS A 4 26.11 8.64 -41.96
CA LYS A 4 25.04 7.68 -41.63
C LYS A 4 25.34 6.87 -40.36
N LYS A 5 26.61 6.62 -40.03
CA LYS A 5 27.04 5.91 -38.81
C LYS A 5 26.88 6.76 -37.56
N HIS A 6 27.11 8.08 -37.65
CA HIS A 6 26.87 9.01 -36.54
C HIS A 6 25.36 9.26 -36.31
N LEU A 7 24.57 9.29 -37.38
CA LEU A 7 23.11 9.42 -37.30
C LEU A 7 22.48 8.18 -36.63
N LEU A 8 22.95 6.97 -36.97
CA LEU A 8 22.52 5.73 -36.33
C LEU A 8 22.92 5.64 -34.85
N GLY A 9 24.12 6.15 -34.52
CA GLY A 9 24.60 6.22 -33.14
C GLY A 9 23.80 7.19 -32.27
N TRP A 10 23.40 8.35 -32.82
CA TRP A 10 22.53 9.31 -32.13
C TRP A 10 21.11 8.77 -31.92
N LEU A 11 20.54 8.05 -32.90
CA LEU A 11 19.22 7.42 -32.79
C LEU A 11 19.19 6.30 -31.72
N ALA A 12 20.27 5.53 -31.62
CA ALA A 12 20.40 4.48 -30.60
C ALA A 12 20.58 5.07 -29.19
N ALA A 13 21.28 6.21 -29.07
CA ALA A 13 21.44 6.91 -27.80
C ALA A 13 20.11 7.48 -27.29
N THR A 14 19.27 8.08 -28.14
CA THR A 14 17.97 8.62 -27.71
C THR A 14 16.97 7.54 -27.29
N LEU A 15 17.01 6.34 -27.89
CA LEU A 15 16.17 5.21 -27.51
C LEU A 15 16.49 4.65 -26.12
N LEU A 16 17.75 4.75 -25.67
CA LEU A 16 18.18 4.32 -24.33
C LEU A 16 17.76 5.32 -23.23
N PHE A 17 17.50 6.59 -23.58
CA PHE A 17 17.05 7.61 -22.63
C PHE A 17 15.51 7.68 -22.47
N SER A 18 14.74 7.03 -23.35
CA SER A 18 13.27 7.08 -23.32
C SER A 18 12.59 6.09 -22.37
N SER A 19 13.33 5.24 -21.65
CA SER A 19 12.76 4.31 -20.68
C SER A 19 12.53 4.97 -19.32
N GLN A 20 11.57 5.88 -19.23
CA GLN A 20 11.08 6.32 -17.92
C GLN A 20 10.20 5.21 -17.31
N THR A 21 10.74 4.48 -16.34
CA THR A 21 9.95 3.58 -15.50
C THR A 21 9.08 4.40 -14.57
N GLN A 22 7.78 4.49 -14.84
CA GLN A 22 6.82 5.08 -13.92
C GLN A 22 6.46 4.06 -12.84
N ALA A 23 6.54 4.47 -11.56
CA ALA A 23 6.10 3.62 -10.46
C ALA A 23 4.59 3.34 -10.58
N ALA A 24 4.18 2.12 -10.23
CA ALA A 24 2.76 1.78 -10.16
C ALA A 24 2.06 2.63 -9.08
N PRO A 25 0.78 3.01 -9.27
CA PRO A 25 0.00 3.68 -8.23
C PRO A 25 -0.11 2.83 -6.96
N LEU A 26 -0.13 3.50 -5.80
CA LEU A 26 -0.42 2.85 -4.52
C LEU A 26 -1.89 2.45 -4.47
N VAL A 27 -2.19 1.20 -4.19
CA VAL A 27 -3.57 0.70 -4.05
C VAL A 27 -4.01 0.82 -2.60
N LEU A 28 -5.04 1.64 -2.34
CA LEU A 28 -5.60 1.86 -1.01
C LEU A 28 -6.98 1.22 -0.91
N ALA A 29 -7.15 0.27 0.00
CA ALA A 29 -8.42 -0.42 0.23
C ALA A 29 -9.23 0.19 1.38
N THR A 30 -10.51 0.45 1.11
CA THR A 30 -11.46 1.05 2.06
C THR A 30 -12.55 0.05 2.43
N LYS A 31 -12.76 -0.18 3.72
CA LYS A 31 -13.90 -0.98 4.21
C LYS A 31 -15.22 -0.22 4.09
N SER A 32 -16.34 -0.94 4.04
CA SER A 32 -17.70 -0.37 3.92
C SER A 32 -18.25 0.26 5.23
N PHE A 33 -17.44 1.10 5.89
CA PHE A 33 -17.82 1.86 7.08
C PHE A 33 -17.57 3.35 6.85
N THR A 34 -18.43 4.22 7.39
CA THR A 34 -18.31 5.67 7.20
C THR A 34 -16.94 6.22 7.62
N GLU A 35 -16.45 5.82 8.79
CA GLU A 35 -15.11 6.24 9.27
C GLU A 35 -14.01 5.85 8.28
N GLN A 36 -14.08 4.64 7.72
CA GLN A 36 -13.08 4.11 6.81
C GLN A 36 -13.06 4.89 5.49
N HIS A 37 -14.22 5.32 5.00
CA HIS A 37 -14.32 6.23 3.86
C HIS A 37 -13.67 7.59 4.13
N ILE A 38 -13.91 8.17 5.30
CA ILE A 38 -13.30 9.46 5.69
C ILE A 38 -11.78 9.33 5.78
N LEU A 39 -11.28 8.36 6.55
CA LEU A 39 -9.83 8.15 6.74
C LEU A 39 -9.11 7.86 5.42
N SER A 40 -9.73 7.04 4.56
CA SER A 40 -9.18 6.70 3.25
C SER A 40 -9.15 7.92 2.33
N ALA A 41 -10.23 8.70 2.26
CA ALA A 41 -10.28 9.92 1.46
C ALA A 41 -9.25 10.96 1.91
N MET A 42 -9.05 11.12 3.23
CA MET A 42 -8.00 11.98 3.78
C MET A 42 -6.61 11.47 3.39
N THR A 43 -6.38 10.17 3.44
CA THR A 43 -5.10 9.53 3.10
C THR A 43 -4.78 9.69 1.62
N VAL A 44 -5.76 9.45 0.73
CA VAL A 44 -5.62 9.67 -0.72
C VAL A 44 -5.21 11.11 -1.02
N GLN A 45 -5.94 12.09 -0.48
CA GLN A 45 -5.63 13.51 -0.67
C GLN A 45 -4.24 13.88 -0.15
N TYR A 46 -3.87 13.38 1.03
CA TYR A 46 -2.55 13.62 1.60
C TYR A 46 -1.42 13.09 0.73
N LEU A 47 -1.51 11.83 0.28
CA LEU A 47 -0.51 11.18 -0.55
C LEU A 47 -0.41 11.82 -1.95
N GLN A 48 -1.55 12.16 -2.56
CA GLN A 48 -1.59 12.89 -3.83
C GLN A 48 -0.91 14.25 -3.71
N LYS A 49 -1.15 14.99 -2.62
CA LYS A 49 -0.45 16.25 -2.34
C LYS A 49 1.07 16.07 -2.18
N LYS A 50 1.52 14.87 -1.81
CA LYS A 50 2.94 14.50 -1.73
C LYS A 50 3.52 13.96 -3.04
N GLY A 51 2.74 13.93 -4.12
CA GLY A 51 3.18 13.50 -5.45
C GLY A 51 3.00 12.01 -5.73
N PHE A 52 2.37 11.25 -4.85
CA PHE A 52 2.06 9.84 -5.09
C PHE A 52 0.79 9.69 -5.92
N GLN A 53 0.79 8.74 -6.86
CA GLN A 53 -0.44 8.25 -7.47
C GLN A 53 -1.07 7.24 -6.53
N VAL A 54 -2.36 7.40 -6.25
CA VAL A 54 -3.11 6.51 -5.35
C VAL A 54 -4.39 6.07 -6.04
N GLN A 55 -4.61 4.76 -6.10
CA GLN A 55 -5.82 4.14 -6.61
C GLN A 55 -6.68 3.66 -5.43
N PRO A 56 -7.77 4.37 -5.09
CA PRO A 56 -8.69 3.91 -4.06
C PRO A 56 -9.55 2.74 -4.57
N GLN A 57 -9.68 1.70 -3.76
CA GLN A 57 -10.60 0.58 -3.93
C GLN A 57 -11.57 0.56 -2.76
N THR A 58 -12.84 0.88 -3.03
CA THR A 58 -13.83 1.08 -1.97
C THR A 58 -14.71 -0.13 -1.72
N ASN A 59 -15.24 -0.21 -0.50
CA ASN A 59 -16.21 -1.22 -0.07
C ASN A 59 -15.66 -2.65 -0.11
N ILE A 60 -14.38 -2.82 0.25
CA ILE A 60 -13.70 -4.11 0.29
C ILE A 60 -13.87 -4.74 1.68
N ALA A 61 -14.29 -6.01 1.72
CA ALA A 61 -14.41 -6.74 2.97
C ALA A 61 -13.04 -6.98 3.63
N ALA A 62 -12.97 -6.91 4.96
CA ALA A 62 -11.71 -6.95 5.71
C ALA A 62 -10.84 -8.20 5.40
N VAL A 63 -11.46 -9.38 5.28
CA VAL A 63 -10.76 -10.63 4.94
C VAL A 63 -10.19 -10.59 3.51
N ILE A 64 -10.94 -9.99 2.57
CA ILE A 64 -10.48 -9.81 1.18
C ILE A 64 -9.28 -8.84 1.16
N SER A 65 -9.39 -7.69 1.82
CA SER A 65 -8.29 -6.73 1.94
C SER A 65 -7.05 -7.37 2.56
N ARG A 66 -7.21 -8.18 3.62
CA ARG A 66 -6.11 -8.88 4.29
C ARG A 66 -5.38 -9.83 3.34
N ASN A 67 -6.12 -10.68 2.62
CA ASN A 67 -5.53 -11.60 1.65
C ASN A 67 -4.84 -10.86 0.51
N ALA A 68 -5.46 -9.81 -0.01
CA ALA A 68 -4.89 -8.98 -1.06
C ALA A 68 -3.60 -8.27 -0.61
N MET A 69 -3.52 -7.78 0.63
CA MET A 69 -2.29 -7.21 1.19
C MET A 69 -1.15 -8.24 1.27
N VAL A 70 -1.42 -9.44 1.79
CA VAL A 70 -0.42 -10.51 1.87
C VAL A 70 0.09 -10.91 0.47
N ASN A 71 -0.78 -10.84 -0.54
CA ASN A 71 -0.45 -11.10 -1.94
C ASN A 71 0.02 -9.87 -2.72
N LYS A 72 0.29 -8.73 -2.06
CA LYS A 72 0.82 -7.48 -2.66
C LYS A 72 -0.08 -6.85 -3.74
N GLN A 73 -1.39 -7.07 -3.64
CA GLN A 73 -2.40 -6.46 -4.51
C GLN A 73 -2.99 -5.16 -3.92
N ILE A 74 -2.88 -4.99 -2.60
CA ILE A 74 -3.25 -3.79 -1.85
C ILE A 74 -2.03 -3.35 -1.05
N ASP A 75 -1.69 -2.07 -1.13
CA ASP A 75 -0.52 -1.49 -0.44
C ASP A 75 -0.91 -0.88 0.91
N ILE A 76 -2.11 -0.30 1.00
CA ILE A 76 -2.53 0.50 2.16
C ILE A 76 -3.97 0.15 2.55
N THR A 77 -4.22 0.01 3.85
CA THR A 77 -5.58 0.03 4.42
C THR A 77 -5.54 0.60 5.83
N TRP A 78 -6.66 1.13 6.29
CA TRP A 78 -6.87 1.42 7.70
C TRP A 78 -7.38 0.15 8.38
N GLU A 79 -6.69 -0.30 9.42
CA GLU A 79 -7.06 -1.50 10.16
C GLU A 79 -7.09 -1.26 11.67
N TYR A 80 -8.07 -1.89 12.33
CA TYR A 80 -8.18 -1.89 13.77
C TYR A 80 -7.29 -2.99 14.34
N THR A 81 -6.50 -2.66 15.36
CA THR A 81 -5.64 -3.63 16.03
C THR A 81 -6.44 -4.78 16.63
N GLY A 82 -7.64 -4.50 17.17
CA GLY A 82 -8.56 -5.54 17.67
C GLY A 82 -9.06 -6.49 16.58
N THR A 83 -9.37 -5.99 15.39
CA THR A 83 -9.73 -6.83 14.23
C THR A 83 -8.57 -7.73 13.83
N SER A 84 -7.34 -7.19 13.74
CA SER A 84 -6.17 -8.00 13.42
C SER A 84 -5.88 -9.06 14.49
N LEU A 85 -6.01 -8.70 15.77
CA LEU A 85 -5.77 -9.61 16.89
C LEU A 85 -6.75 -10.79 16.87
N ILE A 86 -8.05 -10.51 16.83
CA ILE A 86 -9.09 -11.53 17.02
C ILE A 86 -9.41 -12.26 15.72
N ILE A 87 -9.61 -11.53 14.62
CA ILE A 87 -10.10 -12.12 13.36
C ILE A 87 -8.96 -12.79 12.58
N PHE A 88 -7.82 -12.11 12.45
CA PHE A 88 -6.71 -12.62 11.62
C PHE A 88 -5.72 -13.47 12.40
N ASN A 89 -5.38 -13.07 13.61
CA ASN A 89 -4.40 -13.77 14.45
C ASN A 89 -5.04 -14.76 15.44
N ARG A 90 -6.37 -14.81 15.55
CA ARG A 90 -7.13 -15.75 16.41
C ARG A 90 -6.73 -15.70 17.89
N ILE A 91 -6.40 -14.50 18.37
CA ILE A 91 -6.08 -14.25 19.77
C ILE A 91 -7.27 -13.54 20.41
N ASP A 92 -7.91 -14.20 21.37
CA ASP A 92 -9.05 -13.70 22.16
C ASP A 92 -8.63 -13.18 23.54
N LYS A 93 -7.36 -13.37 23.92
CA LYS A 93 -6.78 -12.83 25.15
C LYS A 93 -6.91 -11.30 25.18
N ARG A 94 -7.56 -10.78 26.22
CA ARG A 94 -7.61 -9.34 26.50
C ARG A 94 -6.21 -8.80 26.81
N MET A 95 -5.86 -7.72 26.12
CA MET A 95 -4.59 -7.00 26.25
C MET A 95 -4.89 -5.51 26.38
N ASN A 96 -3.94 -4.74 26.91
CA ASN A 96 -4.05 -3.28 26.84
C ASN A 96 -3.79 -2.78 25.40
N PRO A 97 -4.08 -1.50 25.07
CA PRO A 97 -3.92 -0.99 23.71
C PRO A 97 -2.50 -1.12 23.14
N GLN A 98 -1.48 -0.85 23.96
CA GLN A 98 -0.08 -0.92 23.55
C GLN A 98 0.35 -2.37 23.29
N GLU A 99 0.05 -3.28 24.21
CA GLU A 99 0.30 -4.71 24.05
C GLU A 99 -0.39 -5.29 22.81
N THR A 100 -1.62 -4.84 22.55
CA THR A 100 -2.40 -5.25 21.38
C THR A 100 -1.70 -4.80 20.09
N TYR A 101 -1.32 -3.52 20.02
CA TYR A 101 -0.58 -2.97 18.88
C TYR A 101 0.76 -3.69 18.66
N ASP A 102 1.57 -3.86 19.70
CA ASP A 102 2.88 -4.51 19.59
C ASP A 102 2.76 -5.97 19.17
N THR A 103 1.72 -6.66 19.67
CA THR A 103 1.42 -8.04 19.29
C THR A 103 1.06 -8.14 17.82
N VAL A 104 0.08 -7.37 17.34
CA VAL A 104 -0.32 -7.45 15.92
C VAL A 104 0.77 -6.97 14.99
N LYS A 105 1.53 -5.93 15.36
CA LYS A 105 2.68 -5.46 14.59
C LYS A 105 3.72 -6.56 14.41
N ARG A 106 4.07 -7.28 15.48
CA ARG A 106 5.05 -8.37 15.44
C ARG A 106 4.55 -9.56 14.62
N LEU A 107 3.28 -9.92 14.73
CA LEU A 107 2.72 -11.04 13.99
C LEU A 107 2.58 -10.73 12.50
N ASP A 108 2.05 -9.54 12.18
CA ASP A 108 1.81 -9.10 10.82
C ASP A 108 3.12 -8.80 10.06
N ALA A 109 4.18 -8.39 10.77
CA ALA A 109 5.52 -8.24 10.19
C ALA A 109 6.04 -9.56 9.58
N LYS A 110 5.68 -10.72 10.14
CA LYS A 110 6.05 -12.03 9.57
C LYS A 110 5.41 -12.29 8.21
N LEU A 111 4.33 -11.58 7.90
CA LEU A 111 3.62 -11.64 6.62
C LEU A 111 4.05 -10.50 5.68
N GLY A 112 5.06 -9.71 6.05
CA GLY A 112 5.51 -8.55 5.29
C GLY A 112 4.62 -7.31 5.43
N LEU A 113 3.69 -7.30 6.40
CA LEU A 113 2.79 -6.17 6.63
C LEU A 113 3.36 -5.23 7.70
N VAL A 114 3.22 -3.93 7.48
CA VAL A 114 3.81 -2.90 8.35
C VAL A 114 2.70 -2.08 9.02
N TRP A 115 2.74 -2.04 10.35
CA TRP A 115 1.91 -1.13 11.15
C TRP A 115 2.64 0.18 11.39
N LEU A 116 2.03 1.29 10.98
CA LEU A 116 2.54 2.63 11.26
C LEU A 116 2.47 2.93 12.76
N LYS A 117 3.38 3.77 13.26
CA LYS A 117 3.36 4.21 14.66
C LYS A 117 2.09 5.03 14.90
N THR A 118 1.35 4.70 15.95
CA THR A 118 0.28 5.58 16.45
C THR A 118 0.93 6.83 17.03
N GLY A 119 0.47 8.01 16.61
CA GLY A 119 1.00 9.30 17.06
C GLY A 119 0.94 9.49 18.57
#